data_AF-A0A2E2IPB8-F1
#
_entry.id   AF-A0A2E2IPB8-F1
#
_cell.length_a   1.000
_cell.length_b   1.000
_cell.length_c   1.000
_cell.angle_alpha   90.00
_cell.angle_beta   90.00
_cell.angle_gamma   90.00
#
_symmetry.space_group_name_H-M   'P 1'
#
loop_
_entity.id
_entity.type
_entity.pdbx_description
1 polymer ?
#
loop_
_entity_poly.entity_id
_entity_poly.type
_entity_poly.pdbx_seq_one_letter_code
_entity_poly.pdbx_strand_id
1 'polypeptide(L)'
;MRYTIFFLVSLILIAAISMSLLAGFKVHQSQSGLLYESMKSLDAKLGKVKSDLVDQDSDIGSTQKEITRRITTGEIETGLLNLQVEWMRFSNARQSYYGTYDYTGGAIAVGDDFYLLLDPIGDLYVGTEQQWPEKTRITVPSIDYQAYENLMQSDPAYNNVRFQKTPFKYNDLLLHSGNESTTILISYTDINASEKCFQNIVAGYELESIASYESLKTVLVSGDAWRIIYRSEPCLPLKTNFWAVIGQMAGGRIAQYSDDLIILENGEFLREELALDSNNHYGKSLLINIDTGVSSVFSEGHRNMGGLTVSNDTVYAVEHGARGGDELNILKPGVHYGWPVETYGTSYSRSPMPFSNSFGRHAEFAAPLFSWVPSIAPSGIIRLNDFHAHWQGDLLISSLVAESLYRVRLHDDRVAYVEQIPYGKRIRDLAELNGKLIVFSDDMSVGYITPTELIDMDEVVLAFADKASLSDSQLKKLESGISQCIQCHSLVGNDHSKAPGLQHIYSATAGSGIYPDYSEAMRSAEIVWDEESLARFLVDPQELIPGTSMQAASVDEETLLLIIDFLNYTGEMI
;
A
#
# COMPACT_ATOMS: atom_id res chain seq x y z
N MET A 1 -31.64 51.30 10.22
CA MET A 1 -31.18 50.95 8.85
C MET A 1 -30.22 49.76 8.82
N ARG A 2 -29.15 49.71 9.63
CA ARG A 2 -28.22 48.55 9.65
C ARG A 2 -28.84 47.23 10.15
N TYR A 3 -29.72 47.28 11.16
CA TYR A 3 -30.38 46.07 11.69
C TYR A 3 -31.42 45.47 10.73
N THR A 4 -32.09 46.30 9.93
CA THR A 4 -33.12 45.87 8.97
C THR A 4 -32.51 45.14 7.77
N ILE A 5 -31.32 45.56 7.34
CA ILE A 5 -30.57 44.90 6.26
C ILE A 5 -30.05 43.54 6.72
N PHE A 6 -29.53 43.44 7.96
CA PHE A 6 -29.05 42.18 8.52
C PHE A 6 -30.18 41.14 8.61
N PHE A 7 -31.37 41.55 9.06
CA PHE A 7 -32.53 40.67 9.17
C PHE A 7 -33.04 40.19 7.80
N LEU A 8 -33.04 41.06 6.78
CA LEU A 8 -33.40 40.70 5.41
C LEU A 8 -32.40 39.72 4.79
N VAL A 9 -31.09 39.92 5.02
CA VAL A 9 -30.04 39.01 4.54
C VAL A 9 -30.17 37.64 5.22
N SER A 10 -30.46 37.60 6.52
CA SER A 10 -30.71 36.34 7.25
C SER A 10 -31.96 35.61 6.73
N LEU A 11 -33.05 36.32 6.44
CA LEU A 11 -34.27 35.73 5.86
C LEU A 11 -34.04 35.18 4.45
N ILE A 12 -33.24 35.87 3.62
CA ILE A 12 -32.85 35.38 2.29
C ILE A 12 -31.97 34.15 2.41
N LEU A 13 -31.04 34.10 3.37
CA LEU A 13 -30.21 32.93 3.63
C LEU A 13 -31.05 31.73 4.09
N ILE A 14 -31.98 31.94 5.03
CA ILE A 14 -32.86 30.88 5.52
C ILE A 14 -33.78 30.40 4.39
N ALA A 15 -34.33 31.30 3.57
CA ALA A 15 -35.12 30.92 2.40
C ALA A 15 -34.30 30.14 1.37
N ALA A 16 -33.04 30.51 1.13
CA ALA A 16 -32.14 29.81 0.22
C ALA A 16 -31.77 28.40 0.74
N ILE A 17 -31.52 28.25 2.04
CA ILE A 17 -31.27 26.95 2.70
C ILE A 17 -32.53 26.08 2.69
N SER A 18 -33.70 26.68 2.87
CA SER A 18 -35.00 25.98 2.81
C SER A 18 -35.30 25.50 1.38
N MET A 19 -34.97 26.32 0.37
CA MET A 19 -35.13 25.97 -1.04
C MET A 19 -34.14 24.89 -1.49
N SER A 20 -32.91 24.86 -0.96
CA SER A 20 -31.94 23.80 -1.25
C SER A 20 -32.33 22.47 -0.61
N LEU A 21 -32.90 22.47 0.60
CA LEU A 21 -33.47 21.27 1.23
C LEU A 21 -34.71 20.74 0.49
N LEU A 22 -35.60 21.62 0.04
CA LEU A 22 -36.76 21.24 -0.80
C LEU A 22 -36.35 20.80 -2.21
N ALA A 23 -35.31 21.39 -2.79
CA ALA A 23 -34.74 20.94 -4.07
C ALA A 23 -34.09 19.56 -3.93
N GLY A 24 -33.37 19.29 -2.83
CA GLY A 24 -32.80 17.97 -2.54
C GLY A 24 -33.83 16.85 -2.50
N PHE A 25 -35.05 17.12 -1.99
CA PHE A 25 -36.14 16.14 -1.97
C PHE A 25 -36.90 15.99 -3.30
N LYS A 26 -36.89 17.00 -4.17
CA LYS A 26 -37.63 16.98 -5.46
C LYS A 26 -36.76 16.63 -6.67
N VAL A 27 -35.44 16.73 -6.55
CA VAL A 27 -34.46 16.36 -7.61
C VAL A 27 -34.45 14.86 -7.89
N HIS A 28 -34.97 14.02 -6.98
CA HIS A 28 -35.06 12.58 -7.18
C HIS A 28 -35.94 12.16 -8.38
N GLN A 29 -36.70 13.07 -9.00
CA GLN A 29 -37.53 12.79 -10.18
C GLN A 29 -37.14 13.51 -11.47
N SER A 30 -36.14 14.39 -11.48
CA SER A 30 -35.72 15.05 -12.73
C SER A 30 -34.24 14.85 -13.00
N GLN A 31 -33.96 14.03 -14.02
CA GLN A 31 -32.65 13.87 -14.66
C GLN A 31 -32.20 15.16 -15.38
N SER A 32 -32.07 16.28 -14.65
CA SER A 32 -31.57 17.53 -15.22
C SER A 32 -30.05 17.58 -15.12
N GLY A 33 -29.35 17.31 -16.22
CA GLY A 33 -27.89 17.22 -16.30
C GLY A 33 -27.13 18.47 -15.81
N LEU A 34 -27.74 19.67 -15.81
CA LEU A 34 -27.06 20.91 -15.39
C LEU A 34 -26.69 20.96 -13.89
N LEU A 35 -27.55 20.46 -13.01
CA LEU A 35 -27.29 20.40 -11.57
C LEU A 35 -26.26 19.32 -11.25
N TYR A 36 -26.33 18.19 -11.97
CA TYR A 36 -25.37 17.11 -11.86
C TYR A 36 -23.95 17.54 -12.26
N GLU A 37 -23.79 18.20 -13.42
CA GLU A 37 -22.51 18.74 -13.87
C GLU A 37 -21.93 19.78 -12.90
N SER A 38 -22.79 20.59 -12.28
CA SER A 38 -22.38 21.57 -11.27
C SER A 38 -21.86 20.91 -9.99
N MET A 39 -22.48 19.80 -9.56
CA MET A 39 -22.01 19.01 -8.42
C MET A 39 -20.71 18.27 -8.74
N LYS A 40 -20.55 17.73 -9.95
CA LYS A 40 -19.30 17.10 -10.41
C LYS A 40 -18.12 18.09 -10.43
N SER A 41 -18.38 19.33 -10.85
CA SER A 41 -17.40 20.42 -10.77
C SER A 41 -17.03 20.80 -9.33
N LEU A 42 -17.98 20.73 -8.39
CA LEU A 42 -17.75 21.00 -6.97
C LEU A 42 -16.96 19.87 -6.30
N ASP A 43 -17.29 18.62 -6.60
CA ASP A 43 -16.57 17.43 -6.11
C ASP A 43 -15.11 17.43 -6.55
N ALA A 44 -14.84 17.75 -7.82
CA ALA A 44 -13.48 17.89 -8.34
C ALA A 44 -12.68 19.00 -7.60
N LYS A 45 -13.36 20.08 -7.17
CA LYS A 45 -12.73 21.18 -6.40
C LYS A 45 -12.50 20.81 -4.93
N LEU A 46 -13.41 20.04 -4.31
CA LEU A 46 -13.29 19.62 -2.91
C LEU A 46 -12.25 18.51 -2.71
N GLY A 47 -12.09 17.60 -3.68
CA GLY A 47 -10.99 16.63 -3.69
C GLY A 47 -9.62 17.30 -3.58
N LYS A 48 -9.46 18.46 -4.23
CA LYS A 48 -8.22 19.26 -4.21
C LYS A 48 -7.91 19.91 -2.85
N VAL A 49 -8.90 20.46 -2.14
CA VAL A 49 -8.64 21.12 -0.85
C VAL A 49 -8.07 20.12 0.17
N LYS A 50 -8.42 18.84 0.05
CA LYS A 50 -7.93 17.80 0.95
C LYS A 50 -6.51 17.31 0.57
N SER A 51 -6.13 17.32 -0.71
CA SER A 51 -4.75 17.04 -1.13
C SER A 51 -3.80 18.18 -0.76
N ASP A 52 -4.25 19.43 -0.93
CA ASP A 52 -3.44 20.62 -0.69
C ASP A 52 -3.19 20.90 0.82
N LEU A 53 -3.94 20.25 1.72
CA LEU A 53 -3.77 20.37 3.19
C LEU A 53 -2.76 19.37 3.77
N VAL A 54 -2.28 18.41 2.98
CA VAL A 54 -1.27 17.42 3.40
C VAL A 54 0.16 17.88 3.05
N ASP A 55 0.33 18.78 2.08
CA ASP A 55 1.65 19.27 1.64
C ASP A 55 1.92 20.72 2.10
N GLN A 56 2.14 20.90 3.40
CA GLN A 56 2.88 22.07 3.88
C GLN A 56 4.19 21.63 4.50
N ASP A 57 5.17 21.33 3.64
CA ASP A 57 6.57 21.38 4.03
C ASP A 57 7.36 22.36 3.16
N SER A 58 8.19 23.14 3.86
CA SER A 58 8.66 24.44 3.43
C SER A 58 9.70 24.43 2.30
N ASP A 59 9.53 25.40 1.41
CA ASP A 59 10.33 25.72 0.22
C ASP A 59 11.79 26.10 0.59
N ILE A 60 12.78 25.31 0.15
CA ILE A 60 14.21 25.66 0.21
C ILE A 60 14.84 25.45 -1.17
N GLY A 61 15.00 26.57 -1.89
CA GLY A 61 16.19 26.93 -2.68
C GLY A 61 16.74 25.92 -3.69
N SER A 62 16.45 26.17 -4.96
CA SER A 62 17.04 25.51 -6.13
C SER A 62 18.57 25.56 -6.14
N THR A 63 19.21 24.48 -5.71
CA THR A 63 20.56 24.09 -6.14
C THR A 63 20.51 22.59 -6.41
N GLN A 64 20.98 22.20 -7.59
CA GLN A 64 21.04 20.82 -8.06
C GLN A 64 22.06 20.04 -7.21
N LYS A 65 21.66 19.67 -5.99
CA LYS A 65 22.46 18.83 -5.10
C LYS A 65 22.47 17.42 -5.68
N GLU A 66 23.67 16.89 -5.92
CA GLU A 66 23.90 15.46 -6.11
C GLU A 66 23.10 14.69 -5.06
N ILE A 67 22.39 13.64 -5.51
CA ILE A 67 21.73 12.69 -4.62
C ILE A 67 22.85 12.08 -3.76
N THR A 68 23.00 12.56 -2.53
CA THR A 68 23.70 11.79 -1.52
C THR A 68 22.77 10.61 -1.25
N ARG A 69 23.09 9.43 -1.81
CA ARG A 69 22.36 8.17 -1.54
C ARG A 69 22.42 7.91 -0.04
N ARG A 70 21.46 8.46 0.69
CA ARG A 70 21.36 8.32 2.14
C ARG A 70 20.41 7.17 2.38
N ILE A 71 20.97 6.08 2.87
CA ILE A 71 20.18 4.97 3.40
C ILE A 71 19.72 5.39 4.79
N THR A 72 18.43 5.25 5.07
CA THR A 72 17.86 5.40 6.40
C THR A 72 17.34 4.05 6.83
N THR A 73 17.52 3.71 8.11
CA THR A 73 17.01 2.47 8.69
C THR A 73 15.98 2.77 9.77
N GLY A 74 15.09 1.81 10.04
CA GLY A 74 14.09 1.90 11.09
C GLY A 74 13.49 0.54 11.40
N GLU A 75 12.73 0.49 12.48
CA GLU A 75 12.03 -0.71 12.93
C GLU A 75 10.53 -0.42 12.98
N ILE A 76 9.72 -1.41 12.58
CA ILE A 76 8.27 -1.35 12.69
C ILE A 76 7.82 -2.60 13.44
N GLU A 77 7.21 -2.40 14.59
CA GLU A 77 6.55 -3.46 15.34
C GLU A 77 5.19 -3.78 14.71
N THR A 78 4.89 -5.07 14.61
CA THR A 78 3.58 -5.58 14.18
C THR A 78 3.06 -6.54 15.25
N GLY A 79 1.80 -6.93 15.13
CA GLY A 79 1.16 -7.88 16.05
C GLY A 79 1.79 -9.28 16.04
N LEU A 80 2.58 -9.64 15.02
CA LEU A 80 3.20 -10.98 14.91
C LEU A 80 4.69 -10.98 14.54
N LEU A 81 5.27 -9.86 14.11
CA LEU A 81 6.67 -9.75 13.68
C LEU A 81 7.23 -8.38 14.03
N ASN A 82 8.53 -8.31 14.28
CA ASN A 82 9.26 -7.05 14.15
C ASN A 82 9.81 -6.95 12.74
N LEU A 83 9.78 -5.76 12.14
CA LEU A 83 10.24 -5.54 10.79
C LEU A 83 11.41 -4.56 10.80
N GLN A 84 12.53 -4.96 10.22
CA GLN A 84 13.62 -4.04 9.89
C GLN A 84 13.34 -3.43 8.52
N VAL A 85 13.50 -2.12 8.42
CA VAL A 85 13.24 -1.37 7.21
C VAL A 85 14.45 -0.54 6.84
N GLU A 86 14.89 -0.65 5.60
CA GLU A 86 15.89 0.23 4.99
C GLU A 86 15.25 1.01 3.85
N TRP A 87 15.45 2.32 3.78
CA TRP A 87 14.99 3.15 2.67
C TRP A 87 16.15 3.79 1.94
N MET A 88 16.05 3.84 0.61
CA MET A 88 16.96 4.63 -0.22
C MET A 88 16.16 5.39 -1.29
N ARG A 89 16.34 6.72 -1.30
CA ARG A 89 15.89 7.56 -2.43
C ARG A 89 16.90 7.49 -3.56
N PHE A 90 16.50 6.97 -4.72
CA PHE A 90 17.38 6.77 -5.86
C PHE A 90 17.25 7.84 -6.95
N SER A 91 16.19 8.65 -6.92
CA SER A 91 15.95 9.71 -7.91
C SER A 91 15.37 10.98 -7.30
N ASN A 92 15.78 12.12 -7.87
CA ASN A 92 15.22 13.44 -7.61
C ASN A 92 14.18 13.83 -8.68
N ALA A 93 13.66 12.89 -9.48
CA ALA A 93 12.71 13.18 -10.57
C ALA A 93 11.53 14.07 -10.12
N ARG A 94 11.12 13.97 -8.85
CA ARG A 94 10.09 14.83 -8.22
C ARG A 94 10.47 16.32 -8.12
N GLN A 95 11.76 16.69 -8.19
CA GLN A 95 12.25 18.06 -7.95
C GLN A 95 12.69 18.79 -9.23
N SER A 96 13.00 18.12 -10.35
CA SER A 96 13.74 18.76 -11.45
C SER A 96 13.07 18.81 -12.83
N TYR A 97 11.92 18.18 -13.06
CA TYR A 97 11.25 18.21 -14.37
C TYR A 97 9.96 19.05 -14.31
N TYR A 98 10.12 20.37 -14.55
CA TYR A 98 9.04 21.34 -14.86
C TYR A 98 8.14 21.86 -13.72
N GLY A 99 8.71 22.25 -12.59
CA GLY A 99 8.13 23.27 -11.67
C GLY A 99 6.60 23.28 -11.54
N THR A 100 6.10 22.61 -10.50
CA THR A 100 4.70 22.37 -10.13
C THR A 100 4.01 21.25 -10.92
N TYR A 101 4.04 20.04 -10.34
CA TYR A 101 3.03 18.96 -10.27
C TYR A 101 3.74 17.62 -10.10
N ASP A 102 3.44 16.91 -9.00
CA ASP A 102 4.00 15.60 -8.66
C ASP A 102 3.63 14.54 -9.72
N TYR A 103 4.63 14.05 -10.44
CA TYR A 103 4.50 12.77 -11.13
C TYR A 103 4.37 11.67 -10.05
N THR A 104 3.15 11.16 -9.88
CA THR A 104 2.84 10.03 -8.97
C THR A 104 2.43 8.83 -9.81
N GLY A 105 2.93 7.65 -9.46
CA GLY A 105 2.80 6.45 -10.29
C GLY A 105 4.07 5.62 -10.31
N GLY A 106 4.14 4.72 -11.28
CA GLY A 106 5.18 3.72 -11.39
C GLY A 106 4.82 2.41 -10.70
N ALA A 107 5.67 1.41 -10.90
CA ALA A 107 5.35 0.02 -10.59
C ALA A 107 6.60 -0.81 -10.36
N ILE A 108 6.42 -1.96 -9.71
CA ILE A 108 7.45 -2.98 -9.50
C ILE A 108 7.06 -4.29 -10.19
N ALA A 109 8.02 -4.93 -10.83
CA ALA A 109 7.90 -6.32 -11.27
C ALA A 109 9.09 -7.13 -10.77
N VAL A 110 8.86 -8.39 -10.43
CA VAL A 110 9.88 -9.28 -9.87
C VAL A 110 10.18 -10.42 -10.84
N GLY A 111 11.46 -10.71 -11.02
CA GLY A 111 11.96 -11.94 -11.63
C GLY A 111 12.57 -12.85 -10.56
N ASP A 112 13.32 -13.87 -10.97
CA ASP A 112 13.79 -14.90 -10.04
C ASP A 112 14.70 -14.37 -8.92
N ASP A 113 15.64 -13.48 -9.23
CA ASP A 113 16.63 -12.94 -8.29
C ASP A 113 16.76 -11.40 -8.33
N PHE A 114 15.85 -10.74 -9.05
CA PHE A 114 15.89 -9.30 -9.29
C PHE A 114 14.50 -8.70 -9.33
N TYR A 115 14.43 -7.38 -9.27
CA TYR A 115 13.22 -6.63 -9.56
C TYR A 115 13.49 -5.49 -10.54
N LEU A 116 12.47 -5.11 -11.28
CA LEU A 116 12.43 -3.89 -12.10
C LEU A 116 11.51 -2.85 -11.46
N LEU A 117 11.91 -1.60 -11.54
CA LEU A 117 11.06 -0.45 -11.22
C LEU A 117 10.83 0.37 -12.47
N LEU A 118 9.57 0.64 -12.77
CA LEU A 118 9.17 1.62 -13.76
C LEU A 118 8.74 2.88 -13.03
N ASP A 119 9.39 4.00 -13.32
CA ASP A 119 8.96 5.28 -12.77
C ASP A 119 7.79 5.90 -13.59
N PRO A 120 7.11 6.93 -13.08
CA PRO A 120 5.96 7.51 -13.78
C PRO A 120 6.29 8.15 -15.14
N ILE A 121 7.57 8.45 -15.43
CA ILE A 121 8.00 9.13 -16.66
C ILE A 121 8.65 8.16 -17.68
N GLY A 122 8.80 6.89 -17.33
CA GLY A 122 9.22 5.82 -18.24
C GLY A 122 10.66 5.34 -18.05
N ASP A 123 11.36 5.80 -17.02
CA ASP A 123 12.67 5.27 -16.71
C ASP A 123 12.54 3.91 -16.01
N LEU A 124 13.27 2.91 -16.53
CA LEU A 124 13.37 1.57 -15.94
C LEU A 124 14.65 1.43 -15.13
N TYR A 125 14.52 0.87 -13.93
CA TYR A 125 15.62 0.56 -13.01
C TYR A 125 15.60 -0.92 -12.65
N VAL A 126 16.77 -1.50 -12.39
CA VAL A 126 16.91 -2.90 -11.96
C VAL A 126 17.66 -2.97 -10.63
N GLY A 127 17.18 -3.79 -9.70
CA GLY A 127 17.80 -4.03 -8.40
C GLY A 127 17.66 -5.49 -7.97
N THR A 128 18.26 -5.83 -6.84
CA THR A 128 18.12 -7.13 -6.16
C THR A 128 17.85 -6.90 -4.67
N GLU A 129 17.56 -7.95 -3.92
CA GLU A 129 17.42 -7.85 -2.46
C GLU A 129 18.70 -7.34 -1.75
N GLN A 130 19.89 -7.46 -2.38
CA GLN A 130 21.17 -6.96 -1.85
C GLN A 130 21.68 -5.70 -2.57
N GLN A 131 21.21 -5.44 -3.79
CA GLN A 131 21.67 -4.33 -4.63
C GLN A 131 20.55 -3.32 -4.85
N TRP A 132 20.80 -2.08 -4.44
CA TRP A 132 19.90 -0.96 -4.70
C TRP A 132 19.68 -0.73 -6.21
N PRO A 133 18.53 -0.16 -6.63
CA PRO A 133 18.20 -0.05 -8.04
C PRO A 133 19.15 0.88 -8.81
N GLU A 134 19.51 0.44 -10.01
CA GLU A 134 20.31 1.18 -10.98
C GLU A 134 19.53 1.35 -12.29
N LYS A 135 19.70 2.48 -12.96
CA LYS A 135 18.97 2.76 -14.21
C LYS A 135 19.44 1.81 -15.32
N THR A 136 18.48 1.17 -15.99
CA THR A 136 18.72 0.31 -17.15
C THR A 136 18.99 1.14 -18.42
N ARG A 137 19.26 0.46 -19.54
CA ARG A 137 19.34 1.09 -20.86
C ARG A 137 18.16 0.71 -21.76
N ILE A 138 17.06 0.29 -21.14
CA ILE A 138 15.80 -0.02 -21.79
C ILE A 138 14.99 1.28 -21.84
N THR A 139 14.69 1.74 -23.04
CA THR A 139 13.78 2.87 -23.27
C THR A 139 12.40 2.30 -23.60
N VAL A 140 11.40 2.64 -22.81
CA VAL A 140 9.99 2.29 -23.05
C VAL A 140 9.40 3.17 -24.19
N PRO A 141 8.27 2.77 -24.80
CA PRO A 141 7.57 3.57 -25.80
C PRO A 141 7.21 4.96 -25.29
N SER A 142 7.61 6.00 -26.02
CA SER A 142 7.35 7.38 -25.62
C SER A 142 5.89 7.80 -25.82
N ILE A 143 5.33 8.50 -24.83
CA ILE A 143 4.07 9.24 -24.97
C ILE A 143 4.35 10.56 -25.70
N ASP A 144 3.57 10.88 -26.75
CA ASP A 144 3.76 12.10 -27.56
C ASP A 144 3.22 13.37 -26.86
N TYR A 145 3.91 13.77 -25.79
CA TYR A 145 3.61 14.98 -25.03
C TYR A 145 3.71 16.26 -25.88
N GLN A 146 4.56 16.26 -26.91
CA GLN A 146 4.74 17.44 -27.75
C GLN A 146 3.52 17.64 -28.65
N ALA A 147 2.99 16.58 -29.26
CA ALA A 147 1.75 16.68 -30.03
C ALA A 147 0.56 17.06 -29.14
N TYR A 148 0.48 16.52 -27.92
CA TYR A 148 -0.54 16.95 -26.95
C TYR A 148 -0.42 18.43 -26.60
N GLU A 149 0.78 18.91 -26.28
CA GLU A 149 1.04 20.31 -25.96
C GLU A 149 0.67 21.23 -27.12
N ASN A 150 1.05 20.86 -28.34
CA ASN A 150 0.69 21.58 -29.55
C ASN A 150 -0.83 21.61 -29.77
N LEU A 151 -1.53 20.49 -29.54
CA LEU A 151 -3.00 20.42 -29.65
C LEU A 151 -3.67 21.38 -28.64
N MET A 152 -3.23 21.36 -27.39
CA MET A 152 -3.79 22.20 -26.32
C MET A 152 -3.56 23.70 -26.56
N GLN A 153 -2.48 24.07 -27.25
CA GLN A 153 -2.16 25.45 -27.60
C GLN A 153 -2.84 25.95 -28.90
N SER A 154 -3.09 25.05 -29.85
CA SER A 154 -3.53 25.42 -31.20
C SER A 154 -5.04 25.34 -31.43
N ASP A 155 -5.76 24.47 -30.71
CA ASP A 155 -7.20 24.29 -30.89
C ASP A 155 -8.00 25.09 -29.84
N PRO A 156 -8.79 26.10 -30.26
CA PRO A 156 -9.57 26.93 -29.35
C PRO A 156 -10.56 26.17 -28.46
N ALA A 157 -10.94 24.94 -28.84
CA ALA A 157 -11.80 24.08 -28.03
C ALA A 157 -11.19 23.77 -26.64
N TYR A 158 -9.87 23.84 -26.49
CA TYR A 158 -9.15 23.53 -25.25
C TYR A 158 -8.67 24.76 -24.48
N ASN A 159 -9.09 25.98 -24.85
CA ASN A 159 -8.70 27.22 -24.15
C ASN A 159 -9.07 27.22 -22.65
N ASN A 160 -10.05 26.42 -22.24
CA ASN A 160 -10.49 26.27 -20.85
C ASN A 160 -9.89 25.04 -20.14
N VAL A 161 -8.99 24.33 -20.81
CA VAL A 161 -8.23 23.21 -20.22
C VAL A 161 -7.00 23.74 -19.51
N ARG A 162 -6.73 23.20 -18.33
CA ARG A 162 -5.46 23.32 -17.61
C ARG A 162 -4.54 22.24 -18.16
N PHE A 163 -3.56 22.66 -18.95
CA PHE A 163 -2.54 21.76 -19.48
C PHE A 163 -1.78 21.06 -18.35
N GLN A 164 -1.71 19.74 -18.41
CA GLN A 164 -0.95 18.89 -17.49
C GLN A 164 -0.44 17.66 -18.25
N LYS A 165 0.83 17.31 -18.07
CA LYS A 165 1.43 16.08 -18.62
C LYS A 165 1.16 14.86 -17.73
N THR A 166 1.05 15.07 -16.41
CA THR A 166 0.84 14.03 -15.39
C THR A 166 -0.34 13.07 -15.60
N PRO A 167 -1.44 13.40 -16.32
CA PRO A 167 -2.48 12.43 -16.63
C PRO A 167 -2.02 11.30 -17.56
N PHE A 168 -0.95 11.49 -18.32
CA PHE A 168 -0.33 10.43 -19.08
C PHE A 168 0.87 9.94 -18.28
N LYS A 169 0.84 8.67 -17.92
CA LYS A 169 1.86 8.02 -17.11
C LYS A 169 1.91 6.55 -17.45
N TYR A 170 3.02 5.94 -17.10
CA TYR A 170 3.11 4.49 -17.02
C TYR A 170 2.37 4.04 -15.76
N ASN A 171 1.43 3.14 -15.97
CA ASN A 171 0.50 2.69 -14.95
C ASN A 171 1.05 1.46 -14.23
N ASP A 172 1.59 0.50 -14.99
CA ASP A 172 2.08 -0.75 -14.42
C ASP A 172 3.17 -1.44 -15.25
N LEU A 173 3.86 -2.41 -14.63
CA LEU A 173 4.95 -3.20 -15.18
C LEU A 173 4.74 -4.68 -14.78
N LEU A 174 4.95 -5.59 -15.72
CA LEU A 174 4.91 -7.04 -15.47
C LEU A 174 6.06 -7.72 -16.22
N LEU A 175 6.70 -8.67 -15.55
CA LEU A 175 7.60 -9.64 -16.18
C LEU A 175 6.80 -10.90 -16.43
N HIS A 176 6.64 -11.23 -17.71
CA HIS A 176 5.95 -12.44 -18.13
C HIS A 176 6.99 -13.47 -18.59
N SER A 177 7.11 -14.56 -17.86
CA SER A 177 8.07 -15.62 -18.14
C SER A 177 7.46 -16.64 -19.11
N GLY A 178 8.03 -16.73 -20.31
CA GLY A 178 7.81 -17.86 -21.21
C GLY A 178 8.79 -19.00 -20.91
N ASN A 179 8.73 -20.08 -21.70
CA ASN A 179 9.59 -21.25 -21.49
C ASN A 179 11.09 -20.97 -21.70
N GLU A 180 11.46 -20.05 -22.62
CA GLU A 180 12.85 -19.76 -22.99
C GLU A 180 13.18 -18.25 -23.04
N SER A 181 12.18 -17.39 -22.85
CA SER A 181 12.31 -15.94 -22.94
C SER A 181 11.50 -15.25 -21.84
N THR A 182 11.88 -14.02 -21.52
CA THR A 182 11.10 -13.14 -20.65
C THR A 182 10.55 -11.99 -21.49
N THR A 183 9.25 -11.73 -21.39
CA THR A 183 8.62 -10.55 -21.97
C THR A 183 8.41 -9.49 -20.91
N ILE A 184 8.95 -8.30 -21.14
CA ILE A 184 8.64 -7.12 -20.33
C ILE A 184 7.35 -6.52 -20.87
N LEU A 185 6.33 -6.44 -20.04
CA LEU A 185 5.04 -5.84 -20.34
C LEU A 185 4.88 -4.55 -19.55
N ILE A 186 4.40 -3.50 -20.22
CA ILE A 186 4.05 -2.24 -19.56
C ILE A 186 2.64 -1.86 -19.94
N SER A 187 1.95 -1.19 -19.03
CA SER A 187 0.71 -0.50 -19.31
C SER A 187 0.88 1.01 -19.11
N TYR A 188 0.24 1.80 -19.98
CA TYR A 188 0.32 3.26 -19.89
C TYR A 188 -0.87 3.93 -20.55
N THR A 189 -1.16 5.17 -20.13
CA THR A 189 -2.18 6.01 -20.77
C THR A 189 -1.53 6.77 -21.91
N ASP A 190 -2.00 6.55 -23.14
CA ASP A 190 -1.47 7.20 -24.34
C ASP A 190 -2.48 8.18 -24.95
N ILE A 191 -1.95 9.11 -25.75
CA ILE A 191 -2.74 10.12 -26.45
C ILE A 191 -2.63 9.99 -27.96
N ASN A 192 -3.77 9.99 -28.64
CA ASN A 192 -3.84 10.27 -30.07
C ASN A 192 -4.27 11.74 -30.26
N ALA A 193 -3.27 12.63 -30.40
CA ALA A 193 -3.52 14.06 -30.58
C ALA A 193 -4.24 14.38 -31.89
N SER A 194 -4.06 13.57 -32.94
CA SER A 194 -4.71 13.76 -34.24
C SER A 194 -6.22 13.48 -34.18
N GLU A 195 -6.61 12.44 -33.45
CA GLU A 195 -8.01 12.07 -33.20
C GLU A 195 -8.60 12.74 -31.95
N LYS A 196 -7.77 13.48 -31.20
CA LYS A 196 -8.14 14.19 -29.97
C LYS A 196 -8.75 13.25 -28.92
N CYS A 197 -8.13 12.09 -28.74
CA CYS A 197 -8.59 11.05 -27.82
C CYS A 197 -7.41 10.39 -27.08
N PHE A 198 -7.71 9.62 -26.05
CA PHE A 198 -6.74 8.89 -25.24
C PHE A 198 -7.26 7.50 -24.88
N GLN A 199 -6.36 6.60 -24.51
CA GLN A 199 -6.67 5.22 -24.17
C GLN A 199 -5.56 4.60 -23.32
N ASN A 200 -5.87 3.49 -22.64
CA ASN A 200 -4.85 2.65 -22.02
C ASN A 200 -4.31 1.66 -23.04
N ILE A 201 -2.99 1.46 -22.99
CA ILE A 201 -2.25 0.58 -23.88
C ILE A 201 -1.54 -0.47 -23.03
N VAL A 202 -1.41 -1.68 -23.58
CA VAL A 202 -0.39 -2.64 -23.15
C VAL A 202 0.62 -2.82 -24.28
N ALA A 203 1.90 -2.64 -23.95
CA ALA A 203 3.02 -2.88 -24.86
C ALA A 203 3.95 -3.94 -24.28
N GLY A 204 4.58 -4.72 -25.17
CA GLY A 204 5.50 -5.77 -24.78
C GLY A 204 6.81 -5.74 -25.56
N TYR A 205 7.89 -6.09 -24.87
CA TYR A 205 9.19 -6.35 -25.46
C TYR A 205 9.70 -7.71 -25.00
N GLU A 206 9.86 -8.64 -25.93
CA GLU A 206 10.39 -9.97 -25.67
C GLU A 206 11.92 -9.92 -25.68
N LEU A 207 12.54 -10.36 -24.59
CA LEU A 207 13.99 -10.48 -24.49
C LEU A 207 14.47 -11.76 -25.20
N GLU A 208 15.69 -11.72 -25.74
CA GLU A 208 16.29 -12.87 -26.44
C GLU A 208 16.54 -14.08 -25.52
N SER A 209 16.49 -13.89 -24.21
CA SER A 209 16.72 -14.93 -23.20
C SER A 209 15.99 -14.58 -21.90
N ILE A 210 15.95 -15.53 -20.98
CA ILE A 210 15.46 -15.32 -19.62
C ILE A 210 16.20 -14.15 -18.96
N ALA A 211 15.43 -13.23 -18.38
CA ALA A 211 15.97 -12.03 -17.74
C ALA A 211 16.78 -12.38 -16.48
N SER A 212 17.85 -11.61 -16.26
CA SER A 212 18.64 -11.63 -15.03
C SER A 212 19.07 -10.20 -14.69
N TYR A 213 19.50 -9.98 -13.45
CA TYR A 213 20.07 -8.68 -13.05
C TYR A 213 21.15 -8.17 -14.03
N GLU A 214 22.10 -9.03 -14.42
CA GLU A 214 23.21 -8.65 -15.30
C GLU A 214 22.78 -8.42 -16.76
N SER A 215 21.84 -9.23 -17.29
CA SER A 215 21.36 -9.04 -18.66
C SER A 215 20.58 -7.73 -18.80
N LEU A 216 19.74 -7.38 -17.82
CA LEU A 216 18.94 -6.15 -17.84
C LEU A 216 19.76 -4.86 -17.70
N LYS A 217 20.94 -4.92 -17.08
CA LYS A 217 21.86 -3.78 -17.01
C LYS A 217 22.51 -3.43 -18.34
N THR A 218 22.68 -4.43 -19.20
CA THR A 218 23.49 -4.33 -20.40
C THR A 218 22.66 -4.24 -21.68
N VAL A 219 21.45 -4.82 -21.68
CA VAL A 219 20.54 -4.80 -22.83
C VAL A 219 20.17 -3.37 -23.24
N LEU A 220 20.22 -3.13 -24.55
CA LEU A 220 19.86 -1.86 -25.17
C LEU A 220 18.55 -2.03 -25.92
N VAL A 221 17.50 -1.31 -25.49
CA VAL A 221 16.18 -1.38 -26.11
C VAL A 221 15.71 0.03 -26.42
N SER A 222 15.25 0.23 -27.66
CA SER A 222 14.65 1.48 -28.09
C SER A 222 13.13 1.41 -27.95
N GLY A 223 12.48 2.56 -27.71
CA GLY A 223 11.03 2.62 -27.51
C GLY A 223 10.20 2.17 -28.72
N ASP A 224 10.75 2.26 -29.93
CA ASP A 224 10.12 1.79 -31.18
C ASP A 224 10.24 0.27 -31.39
N ALA A 225 11.06 -0.42 -30.60
CA ALA A 225 11.22 -1.88 -30.66
C ALA A 225 10.07 -2.64 -29.99
N TRP A 226 9.23 -1.96 -29.20
CA TRP A 226 8.13 -2.57 -28.46
C TRP A 226 6.93 -2.82 -29.37
N ARG A 227 6.29 -3.98 -29.18
CA ARG A 227 5.03 -4.30 -29.84
C ARG A 227 3.86 -3.75 -29.02
N ILE A 228 2.97 -3.01 -29.64
CA ILE A 228 1.67 -2.68 -29.04
C ILE A 228 0.80 -3.93 -29.09
N ILE A 229 0.48 -4.49 -27.92
CA ILE A 229 -0.30 -5.71 -27.78
C ILE A 229 -1.79 -5.38 -27.79
N TYR A 230 -2.17 -4.37 -27.01
CA TYR A 230 -3.57 -4.07 -26.76
C TYR A 230 -3.82 -2.57 -26.59
N ARG A 231 -5.04 -2.16 -26.94
CA ARG A 231 -5.55 -0.79 -26.94
C ARG A 231 -6.97 -0.82 -26.40
N SER A 232 -7.27 -0.04 -25.36
CA SER A 232 -8.65 0.03 -24.85
C SER A 232 -9.58 0.76 -25.81
N GLU A 233 -10.82 0.29 -25.89
CA GLU A 233 -11.81 0.77 -26.84
C GLU A 233 -13.11 1.21 -26.14
N PRO A 234 -13.78 2.26 -26.63
CA PRO A 234 -13.33 3.14 -27.72
C PRO A 234 -12.24 4.12 -27.25
N CYS A 235 -11.47 4.72 -28.17
CA CYS A 235 -10.58 5.82 -27.81
C CYS A 235 -11.38 7.00 -27.23
N LEU A 236 -11.15 7.35 -25.96
CA LEU A 236 -11.98 8.31 -25.24
C LEU A 236 -11.66 9.74 -25.65
N PRO A 237 -12.66 10.58 -25.97
CA PRO A 237 -12.41 11.95 -26.38
C PRO A 237 -11.82 12.77 -25.23
N LEU A 238 -10.93 13.70 -25.56
CA LEU A 238 -10.39 14.66 -24.59
C LEU A 238 -11.51 15.59 -24.08
N LYS A 239 -11.52 15.86 -22.77
CA LYS A 239 -12.44 16.87 -22.19
C LYS A 239 -11.96 18.27 -22.59
N THR A 240 -12.90 19.17 -22.86
CA THR A 240 -12.63 20.55 -23.32
C THR A 240 -12.62 21.59 -22.19
N ASN A 241 -12.84 21.16 -20.94
CA ASN A 241 -12.87 22.02 -19.76
C ASN A 241 -12.10 21.38 -18.60
N PHE A 242 -11.43 22.21 -17.80
CA PHE A 242 -10.65 21.79 -16.63
C PHE A 242 -9.50 20.85 -16.99
N TRP A 243 -9.64 19.54 -16.82
CA TRP A 243 -8.61 18.57 -17.16
C TRP A 243 -9.05 17.76 -18.37
N ALA A 244 -8.23 17.75 -19.43
CA ALA A 244 -8.53 17.00 -20.65
C ALA A 244 -8.60 15.49 -20.37
N VAL A 245 -7.73 15.01 -19.47
CA VAL A 245 -7.61 13.61 -19.05
C VAL A 245 -7.46 13.56 -17.53
N ILE A 246 -8.03 12.53 -16.90
CA ILE A 246 -7.94 12.28 -15.45
C ILE A 246 -7.22 10.94 -15.25
N GLY A 247 -5.91 10.92 -15.48
CA GLY A 247 -5.09 9.71 -15.49
C GLY A 247 -4.89 9.06 -14.12
N GLN A 248 -5.22 9.75 -13.03
CA GLN A 248 -5.23 9.15 -11.69
C GLN A 248 -6.31 8.05 -11.56
N MET A 249 -7.29 8.07 -12.47
CA MET A 249 -8.42 7.14 -12.56
C MET A 249 -8.25 6.12 -13.70
N ALA A 250 -7.02 5.98 -14.23
CA ALA A 250 -6.74 5.10 -15.36
C ALA A 250 -6.79 3.62 -14.99
N GLY A 251 -6.62 3.27 -13.71
CA GLY A 251 -6.19 1.93 -13.33
C GLY A 251 -4.89 1.58 -14.05
N GLY A 252 -4.93 0.50 -14.82
CA GLY A 252 -3.86 0.03 -15.69
C GLY A 252 -3.09 -1.14 -15.11
N ARG A 253 -3.50 -1.70 -13.97
CA ARG A 253 -2.79 -2.84 -13.38
C ARG A 253 -2.85 -4.07 -14.27
N ILE A 254 -1.72 -4.75 -14.43
CA ILE A 254 -1.58 -5.97 -15.21
C ILE A 254 -1.03 -7.10 -14.35
N ALA A 255 -1.60 -8.29 -14.49
CA ALA A 255 -1.10 -9.49 -13.84
C ALA A 255 -1.19 -10.68 -14.79
N GLN A 256 -0.27 -11.64 -14.64
CA GLN A 256 -0.34 -12.89 -15.40
C GLN A 256 -1.53 -13.72 -14.92
N TYR A 257 -2.39 -14.14 -15.85
CA TYR A 257 -3.55 -14.98 -15.58
C TYR A 257 -3.31 -16.44 -16.01
N SER A 258 -2.66 -16.65 -17.15
CA SER A 258 -2.14 -17.93 -17.65
C SER A 258 -0.85 -17.71 -18.44
N ASP A 259 -0.31 -18.77 -19.05
CA ASP A 259 0.88 -18.69 -19.91
C ASP A 259 0.72 -17.73 -21.11
N ASP A 260 -0.50 -17.51 -21.58
CA ASP A 260 -0.79 -16.70 -22.77
C ASP A 260 -1.74 -15.51 -22.50
N LEU A 261 -2.32 -15.45 -21.29
CA LEU A 261 -3.27 -14.41 -20.90
C LEU A 261 -2.72 -13.57 -19.76
N ILE A 262 -2.86 -12.27 -19.91
CA ILE A 262 -2.81 -11.32 -18.80
C ILE A 262 -4.21 -10.83 -18.49
N ILE A 263 -4.41 -10.41 -17.24
CA ILE A 263 -5.54 -9.59 -16.85
C ILE A 263 -5.10 -8.13 -16.75
N LEU A 264 -5.88 -7.22 -17.36
CA LEU A 264 -5.71 -5.76 -17.28
C LEU A 264 -6.91 -5.15 -16.56
N GLU A 265 -6.66 -4.32 -15.56
CA GLU A 265 -7.68 -3.48 -14.95
C GLU A 265 -7.73 -2.10 -15.62
N ASN A 266 -8.84 -1.74 -16.25
CA ASN A 266 -8.99 -0.50 -16.98
C ASN A 266 -10.03 0.41 -16.30
N GLY A 267 -9.59 1.51 -15.69
CA GLY A 267 -10.45 2.43 -14.93
C GLY A 267 -11.38 3.28 -15.81
N GLU A 268 -12.31 4.01 -15.19
CA GLU A 268 -13.36 4.77 -15.90
C GLU A 268 -13.05 6.26 -16.16
N PHE A 269 -11.90 6.78 -15.72
CA PHE A 269 -11.48 8.17 -16.02
C PHE A 269 -12.47 9.28 -15.57
N LEU A 270 -13.21 9.03 -14.48
CA LEU A 270 -14.29 9.89 -13.95
C LEU A 270 -15.39 10.17 -15.00
N ARG A 271 -15.82 9.10 -15.66
CA ARG A 271 -16.91 8.96 -16.62
C ARG A 271 -17.71 7.73 -16.19
N GLU A 272 -18.49 7.90 -15.12
CA GLU A 272 -19.14 6.81 -14.40
C GLU A 272 -20.10 6.01 -15.30
N GLU A 273 -20.60 6.64 -16.37
CA GLU A 273 -21.41 6.00 -17.41
C GLU A 273 -20.68 4.86 -18.15
N LEU A 274 -19.34 4.91 -18.24
CA LEU A 274 -18.57 3.89 -18.94
C LEU A 274 -18.54 2.58 -18.16
N ALA A 275 -18.47 2.66 -16.83
CA ALA A 275 -18.50 1.48 -15.97
C ALA A 275 -19.83 0.70 -16.12
N LEU A 276 -20.94 1.40 -16.39
CA LEU A 276 -22.28 0.83 -16.61
C LEU A 276 -22.51 0.24 -18.01
N ASP A 277 -21.78 0.72 -19.00
CA ASP A 277 -21.93 0.26 -20.37
C ASP A 277 -20.99 -0.94 -20.62
N SER A 278 -21.59 -2.09 -20.90
CA SER A 278 -20.86 -3.33 -21.21
C SER A 278 -20.29 -3.38 -22.63
N ASN A 279 -20.54 -2.37 -23.48
CA ASN A 279 -20.02 -2.31 -24.85
C ASN A 279 -18.70 -1.55 -24.98
N ASN A 280 -18.02 -1.27 -23.86
CA ASN A 280 -16.72 -0.62 -23.84
C ASN A 280 -15.78 -1.30 -22.84
N HIS A 281 -14.51 -0.90 -22.85
CA HIS A 281 -13.46 -1.53 -22.05
C HIS A 281 -13.21 -0.85 -20.69
N TYR A 282 -13.94 0.21 -20.31
CA TYR A 282 -13.64 1.06 -19.15
C TYR A 282 -14.52 0.76 -17.93
N GLY A 283 -13.91 0.84 -16.75
CA GLY A 283 -14.50 0.31 -15.51
C GLY A 283 -14.62 -1.21 -15.54
N LYS A 284 -13.68 -1.89 -16.21
CA LYS A 284 -13.68 -3.33 -16.48
C LYS A 284 -12.31 -3.94 -16.17
N SER A 285 -12.29 -5.20 -15.77
CA SER A 285 -11.11 -6.04 -15.91
C SER A 285 -11.21 -6.86 -17.21
N LEU A 286 -10.08 -7.06 -17.89
CA LEU A 286 -10.02 -7.61 -19.24
C LEU A 286 -8.99 -8.72 -19.30
N LEU A 287 -9.34 -9.88 -19.84
CA LEU A 287 -8.35 -10.86 -20.26
C LEU A 287 -7.83 -10.47 -21.64
N ILE A 288 -6.51 -10.50 -21.82
CA ILE A 288 -5.84 -10.16 -23.07
C ILE A 288 -4.85 -11.28 -23.40
N ASN A 289 -4.97 -11.86 -24.59
CA ASN A 289 -3.96 -12.78 -25.10
C ASN A 289 -2.74 -11.99 -25.59
N ILE A 290 -1.57 -12.28 -25.02
CA ILE A 290 -0.36 -11.48 -25.24
C ILE A 290 0.15 -11.57 -26.68
N ASP A 291 -0.06 -12.70 -27.36
CA ASP A 291 0.42 -12.92 -28.72
C ASP A 291 -0.46 -12.23 -29.76
N THR A 292 -1.77 -12.38 -29.61
CA THR A 292 -2.76 -11.94 -30.60
C THR A 292 -3.34 -10.56 -30.32
N GLY A 293 -3.27 -10.08 -29.07
CA GLY A 293 -3.92 -8.85 -28.63
C GLY A 293 -5.44 -8.97 -28.47
N VAL A 294 -6.02 -10.15 -28.72
CA VAL A 294 -7.47 -10.38 -28.56
C VAL A 294 -7.84 -10.27 -27.09
N SER A 295 -8.87 -9.47 -26.80
CA SER A 295 -9.35 -9.24 -25.45
C SER A 295 -10.78 -9.73 -25.22
N SER A 296 -11.13 -9.94 -23.94
CA SER A 296 -12.50 -10.18 -23.49
C SER A 296 -12.70 -9.60 -22.09
N VAL A 297 -13.93 -9.19 -21.78
CA VAL A 297 -14.26 -8.68 -20.44
C VAL A 297 -14.28 -9.83 -19.43
N PHE A 298 -13.50 -9.68 -18.36
CA PHE A 298 -13.46 -10.62 -17.25
C PHE A 298 -14.48 -10.23 -16.18
N SER A 299 -14.51 -8.97 -15.73
CA SER A 299 -15.50 -8.47 -14.78
C SER A 299 -15.79 -6.98 -14.99
N GLU A 300 -16.92 -6.51 -14.46
CA GLU A 300 -17.45 -5.16 -14.72
C GLU A 300 -17.82 -4.42 -13.44
N GLY A 301 -18.17 -3.13 -13.57
CA GLY A 301 -18.67 -2.33 -12.45
C GLY A 301 -17.57 -1.88 -11.50
N HIS A 302 -16.41 -1.49 -12.06
CA HIS A 302 -15.25 -1.00 -11.31
C HIS A 302 -15.07 0.50 -11.46
N ARG A 303 -14.44 1.13 -10.46
CA ARG A 303 -14.14 2.57 -10.44
C ARG A 303 -12.70 2.87 -10.85
N ASN A 304 -11.77 2.64 -9.94
CA ASN A 304 -10.37 3.00 -10.09
C ASN A 304 -9.50 1.98 -9.39
N MET A 305 -9.19 0.91 -10.11
CA MET A 305 -8.48 -0.22 -9.57
C MET A 305 -7.00 0.12 -9.40
N GLY A 306 -6.53 -0.02 -8.17
CA GLY A 306 -5.23 0.43 -7.72
C GLY A 306 -4.19 -0.68 -7.68
N GLY A 307 -4.58 -1.93 -7.46
CA GLY A 307 -3.68 -3.07 -7.33
C GLY A 307 -4.35 -4.39 -7.72
N LEU A 308 -3.58 -5.30 -8.32
CA LEU A 308 -4.04 -6.57 -8.84
C LEU A 308 -3.00 -7.66 -8.56
N THR A 309 -3.42 -8.84 -8.11
CA THR A 309 -2.56 -10.02 -8.01
C THR A 309 -3.35 -11.29 -8.30
N VAL A 310 -2.71 -12.25 -8.95
CA VAL A 310 -3.28 -13.57 -9.22
C VAL A 310 -2.51 -14.60 -8.41
N SER A 311 -3.21 -15.38 -7.59
CA SER A 311 -2.62 -16.41 -6.74
C SER A 311 -3.54 -17.62 -6.69
N ASN A 312 -3.05 -18.80 -7.10
CA ASN A 312 -3.80 -20.06 -7.17
C ASN A 312 -5.17 -19.89 -7.86
N ASP A 313 -5.17 -19.41 -9.11
CA ASP A 313 -6.36 -19.10 -9.92
C ASP A 313 -7.33 -18.06 -9.32
N THR A 314 -6.95 -17.43 -8.20
CA THR A 314 -7.76 -16.41 -7.53
C THR A 314 -7.21 -15.03 -7.87
N VAL A 315 -8.08 -14.19 -8.43
CA VAL A 315 -7.74 -12.80 -8.79
C VAL A 315 -8.16 -11.88 -7.65
N TYR A 316 -7.19 -11.33 -6.93
CA TYR A 316 -7.42 -10.33 -5.89
C TYR A 316 -7.17 -8.93 -6.46
N ALA A 317 -8.11 -8.04 -6.20
CA ALA A 317 -8.04 -6.66 -6.66
C ALA A 317 -8.37 -5.69 -5.53
N VAL A 318 -7.69 -4.54 -5.52
CA VAL A 318 -8.03 -3.42 -4.65
C VAL A 318 -8.34 -2.19 -5.49
N GLU A 319 -9.38 -1.46 -5.13
CA GLU A 319 -9.78 -0.26 -5.86
C GLU A 319 -10.12 0.92 -4.95
N HIS A 320 -9.97 2.13 -5.48
CA HIS A 320 -10.33 3.35 -4.79
C HIS A 320 -11.82 3.60 -4.92
N GLY A 321 -12.48 3.79 -3.77
CA GLY A 321 -13.79 4.41 -3.71
C GLY A 321 -13.73 5.92 -3.95
N ALA A 322 -14.88 6.58 -3.87
CA ALA A 322 -14.96 8.03 -3.95
C ALA A 322 -14.46 8.68 -2.65
N ARG A 323 -15.37 9.14 -1.79
CA ARG A 323 -15.04 9.57 -0.42
C ARG A 323 -15.38 8.44 0.55
N GLY A 324 -14.39 7.61 0.87
CA GLY A 324 -14.62 6.32 1.53
C GLY A 324 -15.03 5.26 0.51
N GLY A 325 -15.10 4.01 0.97
CA GLY A 325 -15.57 2.89 0.16
C GLY A 325 -14.49 2.37 -0.78
N ASP A 326 -13.23 2.40 -0.37
CA ASP A 326 -12.20 1.61 -1.07
C ASP A 326 -12.51 0.13 -0.83
N GLU A 327 -12.21 -0.73 -1.79
CA GLU A 327 -12.67 -2.11 -1.77
C GLU A 327 -11.53 -3.10 -2.02
N LEU A 328 -11.58 -4.24 -1.35
CA LEU A 328 -10.84 -5.46 -1.68
C LEU A 328 -11.84 -6.45 -2.27
N ASN A 329 -11.54 -6.95 -3.45
CA ASN A 329 -12.41 -7.81 -4.25
C ASN A 329 -11.70 -9.12 -4.62
N ILE A 330 -12.46 -10.22 -4.69
CA ILE A 330 -12.06 -11.42 -5.44
C ILE A 330 -12.80 -11.37 -6.77
N LEU A 331 -12.07 -11.12 -7.86
CA LEU A 331 -12.64 -10.95 -9.20
C LEU A 331 -13.07 -12.30 -9.78
N LYS A 332 -14.28 -12.36 -10.32
CA LYS A 332 -14.86 -13.56 -10.94
C LYS A 332 -15.34 -13.26 -12.37
N PRO A 333 -15.22 -14.23 -13.31
CA PRO A 333 -15.70 -14.07 -14.67
C PRO A 333 -17.18 -13.69 -14.75
N GLY A 334 -17.51 -12.68 -15.54
CA GLY A 334 -18.88 -12.23 -15.81
C GLY A 334 -19.59 -11.55 -14.62
N VAL A 335 -18.88 -11.27 -13.52
CA VAL A 335 -19.44 -10.63 -12.33
C VAL A 335 -19.35 -9.11 -12.43
N HIS A 336 -20.41 -8.43 -12.00
CA HIS A 336 -20.48 -6.98 -11.90
C HIS A 336 -20.37 -6.55 -10.42
N TYR A 337 -19.44 -5.64 -10.13
CA TYR A 337 -19.06 -5.17 -8.77
C TYR A 337 -19.75 -3.86 -8.36
N GLY A 338 -20.67 -3.37 -9.18
CA GLY A 338 -21.72 -2.45 -8.75
C GLY A 338 -21.41 -0.97 -8.95
N TRP A 339 -20.16 -0.54 -9.10
CA TRP A 339 -19.88 0.87 -9.38
C TRP A 339 -20.52 1.33 -10.70
N PRO A 340 -21.13 2.53 -10.77
CA PRO A 340 -21.36 3.53 -9.71
C PRO A 340 -22.70 3.39 -8.96
N VAL A 341 -23.49 2.34 -9.22
CA VAL A 341 -24.83 2.15 -8.65
C VAL A 341 -24.77 1.73 -7.19
N GLU A 342 -23.84 0.84 -6.84
CA GLU A 342 -23.57 0.39 -5.47
C GLU A 342 -22.15 0.77 -5.05
N THR A 343 -22.03 1.37 -3.87
CA THR A 343 -20.76 1.74 -3.25
C THR A 343 -20.97 2.01 -1.77
N TYR A 344 -19.93 1.73 -0.97
CA TYR A 344 -19.87 2.15 0.44
C TYR A 344 -19.41 3.61 0.61
N GLY A 345 -18.96 4.24 -0.47
CA GLY A 345 -18.50 5.63 -0.49
C GLY A 345 -19.62 6.65 -0.64
N THR A 346 -19.23 7.92 -0.55
CA THR A 346 -20.08 9.07 -0.88
C THR A 346 -19.41 9.92 -1.94
N SER A 347 -20.17 10.84 -2.55
CA SER A 347 -19.58 11.98 -3.29
C SER A 347 -18.62 12.76 -2.37
N TYR A 348 -17.70 13.53 -2.94
CA TYR A 348 -16.77 14.32 -2.13
C TYR A 348 -17.48 15.43 -1.34
N SER A 349 -18.63 15.91 -1.84
CA SER A 349 -19.56 16.78 -1.14
C SER A 349 -20.32 16.11 0.03
N ARG A 350 -20.10 14.81 0.28
CA ARG A 350 -20.81 13.96 1.25
C ARG A 350 -22.27 13.67 0.90
N SER A 351 -22.71 14.08 -0.28
CA SER A 351 -23.99 13.66 -0.86
C SER A 351 -23.87 12.21 -1.35
N PRO A 352 -25.00 11.51 -1.54
CA PRO A 352 -24.98 10.23 -2.24
C PRO A 352 -24.40 10.31 -3.66
N MET A 353 -24.01 9.15 -4.19
CA MET A 353 -23.59 9.09 -5.60
C MET A 353 -24.81 9.21 -6.54
N PRO A 354 -24.68 9.91 -7.69
CA PRO A 354 -25.78 10.26 -8.58
C PRO A 354 -26.56 9.07 -9.17
N PHE A 355 -25.88 7.92 -9.32
CA PHE A 355 -26.45 6.69 -9.87
C PHE A 355 -26.91 5.72 -8.78
N SER A 356 -26.67 6.05 -7.51
CA SER A 356 -26.97 5.16 -6.41
C SER A 356 -28.40 5.37 -5.92
N ASN A 357 -29.22 4.33 -6.09
CA ASN A 357 -30.59 4.28 -5.54
C ASN A 357 -30.61 3.73 -4.10
N SER A 358 -29.42 3.45 -3.54
CA SER A 358 -29.20 2.34 -2.62
C SER A 358 -27.88 2.58 -1.86
N PHE A 359 -27.90 3.33 -0.75
CA PHE A 359 -26.66 3.82 -0.13
C PHE A 359 -26.00 2.79 0.80
N GLY A 360 -24.67 2.69 0.74
CA GLY A 360 -23.87 1.96 1.73
C GLY A 360 -24.15 0.46 1.76
N ARG A 361 -24.58 -0.11 0.64
CA ARG A 361 -24.93 -1.52 0.52
C ARG A 361 -24.64 -2.02 -0.89
N HIS A 362 -24.35 -3.32 -0.96
CA HIS A 362 -24.26 -4.11 -2.18
C HIS A 362 -25.32 -5.20 -2.11
N ALA A 363 -26.50 -4.92 -2.66
CA ALA A 363 -27.67 -5.80 -2.64
C ALA A 363 -28.04 -6.33 -4.03
N GLU A 364 -27.66 -5.62 -5.08
CA GLU A 364 -27.95 -5.97 -6.48
C GLU A 364 -26.73 -6.58 -7.17
N PHE A 365 -25.54 -6.11 -6.80
CA PHE A 365 -24.26 -6.51 -7.39
C PHE A 365 -23.37 -7.25 -6.37
N ALA A 366 -22.26 -7.79 -6.84
CA ALA A 366 -21.34 -8.54 -5.99
C ALA A 366 -20.69 -7.61 -4.96
N ALA A 367 -20.85 -7.94 -3.68
CA ALA A 367 -20.23 -7.21 -2.60
C ALA A 367 -18.71 -7.47 -2.55
N PRO A 368 -17.92 -6.46 -2.14
CA PRO A 368 -16.51 -6.65 -1.89
C PRO A 368 -16.27 -7.54 -0.68
N LEU A 369 -15.09 -8.15 -0.67
CA LEU A 369 -14.60 -8.96 0.44
C LEU A 369 -14.37 -8.10 1.70
N PHE A 370 -13.90 -6.87 1.49
CA PHE A 370 -13.72 -5.87 2.54
C PHE A 370 -13.84 -4.46 1.97
N SER A 371 -14.27 -3.49 2.77
CA SER A 371 -14.27 -2.08 2.38
C SER A 371 -13.75 -1.16 3.47
N TRP A 372 -12.92 -0.18 3.08
CA TRP A 372 -12.39 0.84 3.98
C TRP A 372 -13.23 2.11 3.92
N VAL A 373 -13.79 2.48 5.08
CA VAL A 373 -14.51 3.73 5.31
C VAL A 373 -14.00 4.33 6.62
N PRO A 374 -13.05 5.30 6.59
CA PRO A 374 -12.61 6.10 5.44
C PRO A 374 -11.63 5.38 4.49
N SER A 375 -11.49 5.93 3.28
CA SER A 375 -10.55 5.47 2.25
C SER A 375 -9.09 5.55 2.70
N ILE A 376 -8.31 4.53 2.33
CA ILE A 376 -6.86 4.42 2.52
C ILE A 376 -6.10 4.74 1.21
N ALA A 377 -6.80 4.78 0.08
CA ALA A 377 -6.29 4.86 -1.28
C ALA A 377 -5.30 3.71 -1.58
N PRO A 378 -5.80 2.45 -1.70
CA PRO A 378 -4.95 1.28 -1.90
C PRO A 378 -4.26 1.30 -3.26
N SER A 379 -3.04 0.77 -3.36
CA SER A 379 -2.20 1.01 -4.54
C SER A 379 -1.39 -0.17 -5.02
N GLY A 380 -1.16 -1.19 -4.21
CA GLY A 380 -0.53 -2.43 -4.62
C GLY A 380 -1.06 -3.54 -3.74
N ILE A 381 -1.07 -4.77 -4.24
CA ILE A 381 -1.52 -5.95 -3.51
C ILE A 381 -0.67 -7.13 -3.94
N ILE A 382 -0.20 -7.91 -2.97
CA ILE A 382 0.49 -9.18 -3.20
C ILE A 382 -0.05 -10.24 -2.25
N ARG A 383 0.08 -11.51 -2.65
CA ARG A 383 -0.05 -12.67 -1.76
C ARG A 383 1.33 -13.06 -1.27
N LEU A 384 1.53 -13.13 0.03
CA LEU A 384 2.82 -13.52 0.62
C LEU A 384 3.01 -15.03 0.55
N ASN A 385 4.18 -15.47 0.09
CA ASN A 385 4.49 -16.90 -0.10
C ASN A 385 5.80 -17.36 0.57
N ASP A 386 6.72 -16.47 0.88
CA ASP A 386 8.06 -16.82 1.39
C ASP A 386 8.59 -15.80 2.43
N PHE A 387 7.83 -14.73 2.71
CA PHE A 387 8.25 -13.64 3.57
C PHE A 387 8.49 -14.10 5.00
N HIS A 388 7.52 -14.79 5.60
CA HIS A 388 7.62 -15.34 6.95
C HIS A 388 6.50 -16.36 7.21
N ALA A 389 6.77 -17.43 7.97
CA ALA A 389 5.80 -18.49 8.26
C ALA A 389 4.49 -17.96 8.86
N HIS A 390 4.56 -17.04 9.82
CA HIS A 390 3.37 -16.41 10.42
C HIS A 390 2.56 -15.54 9.47
N TRP A 391 3.11 -15.09 8.35
CA TRP A 391 2.43 -14.26 7.34
C TRP A 391 2.15 -15.04 6.05
N GLN A 392 2.46 -16.34 6.04
CA GLN A 392 2.30 -17.21 4.89
C GLN A 392 0.85 -17.21 4.42
N GLY A 393 0.65 -16.84 3.15
CA GLY A 393 -0.70 -16.71 2.64
C GLY A 393 -1.51 -15.67 3.43
N ASP A 394 -0.93 -14.53 3.76
CA ASP A 394 -1.69 -13.29 3.95
C ASP A 394 -1.66 -12.46 2.65
N LEU A 395 -2.61 -11.54 2.51
CA LEU A 395 -2.52 -10.48 1.51
C LEU A 395 -1.84 -9.27 2.13
N LEU A 396 -0.95 -8.63 1.39
CA LEU A 396 -0.33 -7.38 1.80
C LEU A 396 -0.71 -6.29 0.81
N ILE A 397 -1.35 -5.24 1.32
CA ILE A 397 -1.91 -4.15 0.52
C ILE A 397 -1.19 -2.86 0.88
N SER A 398 -0.66 -2.15 -0.10
CA SER A 398 -0.06 -0.84 0.11
C SER A 398 -1.07 0.30 -0.03
N SER A 399 -0.78 1.45 0.58
CA SER A 399 -1.69 2.60 0.59
C SER A 399 -0.99 3.93 0.38
N LEU A 400 -1.69 4.82 -0.34
CA LEU A 400 -1.20 6.16 -0.66
C LEU A 400 -1.58 7.19 0.38
N VAL A 401 -2.82 7.18 0.89
CA VAL A 401 -3.30 8.22 1.82
C VAL A 401 -3.04 7.82 3.27
N ALA A 402 -3.14 6.52 3.58
CA ALA A 402 -2.85 6.03 4.91
C ALA A 402 -1.35 5.81 5.18
N GLU A 403 -0.50 5.90 4.15
CA GLU A 403 0.97 5.76 4.27
C GLU A 403 1.40 4.50 5.06
N SER A 404 0.67 3.42 4.81
CA SER A 404 0.75 2.17 5.59
C SER A 404 0.67 0.96 4.66
N LEU A 405 1.21 -0.15 5.13
CA LEU A 405 0.87 -1.48 4.62
C LEU A 405 -0.33 -2.02 5.41
N TYR A 406 -1.16 -2.82 4.77
CA TYR A 406 -2.29 -3.51 5.38
C TYR A 406 -2.13 -5.01 5.18
N ARG A 407 -1.92 -5.75 6.26
CA ARG A 407 -1.86 -7.22 6.24
C ARG A 407 -3.26 -7.76 6.47
N VAL A 408 -3.76 -8.51 5.50
CA VAL A 408 -5.12 -9.06 5.50
C VAL A 408 -5.05 -10.58 5.52
N ARG A 409 -5.60 -11.18 6.58
CA ARG A 409 -5.74 -12.63 6.70
C ARG A 409 -7.10 -13.08 6.23
N LEU A 410 -7.13 -14.10 5.38
CA LEU A 410 -8.34 -14.73 4.90
C LEU A 410 -8.61 -16.04 5.63
N HIS A 411 -9.88 -16.34 5.89
CA HIS A 411 -10.36 -17.64 6.36
C HIS A 411 -11.65 -18.00 5.62
N ASP A 412 -11.63 -19.05 4.80
CA ASP A 412 -12.73 -19.45 3.91
C ASP A 412 -13.24 -18.28 3.04
N ASP A 413 -12.35 -17.62 2.30
CA ASP A 413 -12.68 -16.45 1.45
C ASP A 413 -13.43 -15.34 2.20
N ARG A 414 -13.07 -15.11 3.47
CA ARG A 414 -13.54 -13.98 4.27
C ARG A 414 -12.36 -13.33 4.97
N VAL A 415 -12.39 -12.00 5.09
CA VAL A 415 -11.42 -11.28 5.91
C VAL A 415 -11.63 -11.63 7.38
N ALA A 416 -10.67 -12.36 7.95
CA ALA A 416 -10.64 -12.68 9.37
C ALA A 416 -9.98 -11.56 10.18
N TYR A 417 -8.96 -10.92 9.61
CA TYR A 417 -8.17 -9.90 10.29
C TYR A 417 -7.55 -8.93 9.30
N VAL A 418 -7.46 -7.66 9.70
CA VAL A 418 -6.77 -6.59 8.98
C VAL A 418 -5.89 -5.85 9.98
N GLU A 419 -4.59 -5.83 9.72
CA GLU A 419 -3.61 -5.07 10.48
C GLU A 419 -3.11 -3.89 9.66
N GLN A 420 -3.06 -2.72 10.27
CA GLN A 420 -2.39 -1.57 9.69
C GLN A 420 -0.96 -1.50 10.22
N ILE A 421 0.01 -1.42 9.31
CA ILE A 421 1.45 -1.32 9.58
C ILE A 421 1.92 0.05 9.07
N PRO A 422 2.06 1.05 9.96
CA PRO A 422 2.46 2.40 9.57
C PRO A 422 3.86 2.41 8.95
N TYR A 423 3.98 2.93 7.72
CA TYR A 423 5.25 3.00 6.99
C TYR A 423 5.79 4.43 6.86
N GLY A 424 4.90 5.43 6.95
CA GLY A 424 5.27 6.86 6.96
C GLY A 424 5.65 7.43 5.58
N LYS A 425 5.30 6.71 4.51
CA LYS A 425 5.41 7.19 3.13
C LYS A 425 4.22 6.71 2.32
N ARG A 426 3.84 7.50 1.29
CA ARG A 426 2.87 7.10 0.27
C ARG A 426 3.44 5.94 -0.55
N ILE A 427 2.98 4.73 -0.30
CA ILE A 427 3.50 3.53 -0.97
C ILE A 427 2.77 3.36 -2.30
N ARG A 428 3.50 3.44 -3.41
CA ARG A 428 2.97 3.24 -4.76
C ARG A 428 2.75 1.77 -5.08
N ASP A 429 3.74 0.94 -4.79
CA ASP A 429 3.71 -0.46 -5.13
C ASP A 429 4.60 -1.29 -4.20
N LEU A 430 4.42 -2.60 -4.21
CA LEU A 430 5.21 -3.53 -3.41
C LEU A 430 5.33 -4.89 -4.09
N ALA A 431 6.43 -5.58 -3.81
CA ALA A 431 6.61 -6.96 -4.20
C ALA A 431 7.38 -7.75 -3.13
N GLU A 432 7.31 -9.07 -3.24
CA GLU A 432 8.08 -10.02 -2.44
C GLU A 432 9.19 -10.60 -3.32
N LEU A 433 10.41 -10.68 -2.79
CA LEU A 433 11.57 -11.29 -3.45
C LEU A 433 12.46 -11.94 -2.39
N ASN A 434 12.64 -13.27 -2.46
CA ASN A 434 13.52 -14.05 -1.57
C ASN A 434 13.34 -13.75 -0.07
N GLY A 435 12.11 -13.83 0.43
CA GLY A 435 11.81 -13.56 1.84
C GLY A 435 11.92 -12.09 2.27
N LYS A 436 12.11 -11.15 1.33
CA LYS A 436 12.15 -9.70 1.58
C LYS A 436 11.01 -9.00 0.85
N LEU A 437 10.47 -7.93 1.44
CA LEU A 437 9.57 -7.04 0.71
C LEU A 437 10.34 -5.87 0.12
N ILE A 438 10.07 -5.61 -1.16
CA ILE A 438 10.54 -4.44 -1.88
C ILE A 438 9.37 -3.47 -2.02
N VAL A 439 9.52 -2.26 -1.49
CA VAL A 439 8.46 -1.26 -1.41
C VAL A 439 8.84 -0.03 -2.23
N PHE A 440 8.01 0.37 -3.18
CA PHE A 440 8.24 1.57 -4.00
C PHE A 440 7.29 2.70 -3.59
N SER A 441 7.84 3.88 -3.31
CA SER A 441 7.07 5.04 -2.82
C SER A 441 7.01 6.19 -3.84
N ASP A 442 5.93 6.99 -3.79
CA ASP A 442 5.71 8.15 -4.68
C ASP A 442 6.82 9.23 -4.58
N ASP A 443 7.68 9.19 -3.55
CA ASP A 443 8.84 10.08 -3.39
C ASP A 443 10.12 9.58 -4.07
N MET A 444 10.02 8.54 -4.91
CA MET A 444 11.14 7.89 -5.60
C MET A 444 12.12 7.21 -4.63
N SER A 445 11.59 6.66 -3.54
CA SER A 445 12.33 5.79 -2.63
C SER A 445 11.94 4.33 -2.78
N VAL A 446 12.93 3.47 -2.56
CA VAL A 446 12.76 2.03 -2.42
C VAL A 446 13.02 1.67 -0.97
N GLY A 447 12.12 0.88 -0.41
CA GLY A 447 12.23 0.28 0.90
C GLY A 447 12.50 -1.21 0.81
N TYR A 448 13.40 -1.71 1.63
CA TYR A 448 13.62 -3.13 1.89
C TYR A 448 13.10 -3.44 3.27
N ILE A 449 12.14 -4.36 3.37
CA ILE A 449 11.60 -4.82 4.64
C ILE A 449 11.98 -6.27 4.83
N THR A 450 12.63 -6.58 5.94
CA THR A 450 12.95 -7.94 6.36
C THR A 450 12.29 -8.22 7.70
N PRO A 451 11.70 -9.41 7.89
CA PRO A 451 11.22 -9.79 9.20
C PRO A 451 12.44 -10.03 10.09
N THR A 452 12.35 -9.56 11.31
CA THR A 452 13.15 -10.06 12.43
C THR A 452 12.22 -10.93 13.25
N GLU A 453 12.62 -12.18 13.49
CA GLU A 453 11.78 -13.11 14.23
C GLU A 453 11.37 -12.49 15.57
N LEU A 454 10.07 -12.51 15.85
CA LEU A 454 9.67 -12.57 17.24
C LEU A 454 10.10 -13.96 17.70
N ILE A 455 11.06 -13.99 18.61
CA ILE A 455 11.50 -15.21 19.26
C ILE A 455 10.26 -15.96 19.79
N ASP A 456 9.93 -17.14 19.26
CA ASP A 456 8.80 -17.94 19.77
C ASP A 456 9.17 -18.49 21.14
N MET A 457 8.40 -18.11 22.17
CA MET A 457 8.65 -18.51 23.54
C MET A 457 8.63 -20.03 23.71
N ASP A 458 7.68 -20.70 23.06
CA ASP A 458 7.52 -22.14 23.21
C ASP A 458 8.72 -22.82 22.56
N GLU A 459 9.21 -22.31 21.42
CA GLU A 459 10.44 -22.81 20.81
C GLU A 459 11.68 -22.55 21.67
N VAL A 460 11.79 -21.39 22.32
CA VAL A 460 12.93 -21.09 23.20
C VAL A 460 12.91 -21.92 24.46
N VAL A 461 11.75 -22.11 25.08
CA VAL A 461 11.58 -22.98 26.25
C VAL A 461 11.91 -24.42 25.88
N LEU A 462 11.47 -24.91 24.71
CA LEU A 462 11.79 -26.24 24.22
C LEU A 462 13.29 -26.39 23.87
N ALA A 463 13.90 -25.40 23.22
CA ALA A 463 15.32 -25.38 22.88
C ALA A 463 16.20 -25.37 24.14
N PHE A 464 15.83 -24.57 25.15
CA PHE A 464 16.46 -24.60 26.45
C PHE A 464 16.27 -25.96 27.12
N ALA A 465 15.05 -26.51 27.10
CA ALA A 465 14.76 -27.79 27.73
C ALA A 465 15.58 -28.94 27.13
N ASP A 466 15.77 -28.94 25.81
CA ASP A 466 16.65 -29.89 25.13
C ASP A 466 18.13 -29.67 25.52
N LYS A 467 18.63 -28.42 25.45
CA LYS A 467 20.01 -28.07 25.81
C LYS A 467 20.35 -28.43 27.26
N ALA A 468 19.42 -28.20 28.18
CA ALA A 468 19.56 -28.51 29.61
C ALA A 468 19.17 -29.96 29.94
N SER A 469 18.71 -30.75 28.95
CA SER A 469 18.26 -32.14 29.12
C SER A 469 17.20 -32.28 30.23
N LEU A 470 16.22 -31.37 30.23
CA LEU A 470 15.15 -31.36 31.23
C LEU A 470 14.22 -32.57 31.05
N SER A 471 13.75 -33.11 32.18
CA SER A 471 12.65 -34.07 32.18
C SER A 471 11.30 -33.39 31.88
N ASP A 472 10.30 -34.16 31.43
CA ASP A 472 8.92 -33.66 31.22
C ASP A 472 8.34 -32.94 32.45
N SER A 473 8.74 -33.37 33.65
CA SER A 473 8.32 -32.73 34.90
C SER A 473 8.97 -31.36 35.09
N GLN A 474 10.25 -31.23 34.76
CA GLN A 474 10.99 -29.96 34.85
C GLN A 474 10.52 -28.99 33.76
N LEU A 475 10.27 -29.46 32.55
CA LEU A 475 9.70 -28.66 31.48
C LEU A 475 8.36 -28.04 31.90
N LYS A 476 7.43 -28.84 32.43
CA LYS A 476 6.13 -28.33 32.94
C LYS A 476 6.27 -27.31 34.07
N LYS A 477 7.26 -27.51 34.96
CA LYS A 477 7.57 -26.54 36.03
C LYS A 477 8.06 -25.23 35.46
N LEU A 478 9.01 -25.30 34.51
CA LEU A 478 9.52 -24.12 33.81
C LEU A 478 8.41 -23.39 33.06
N GLU A 479 7.61 -24.08 32.26
CA GLU A 479 6.44 -23.51 31.55
C GLU A 479 5.49 -22.79 32.51
N SER A 480 5.19 -23.41 33.66
CA SER A 480 4.33 -22.81 34.68
C SER A 480 4.98 -21.59 35.34
N GLY A 481 6.30 -21.59 35.54
CA GLY A 481 7.04 -20.47 36.10
C GLY A 481 7.08 -19.28 35.14
N ILE A 482 7.47 -19.54 33.88
CA ILE A 482 7.49 -18.56 32.80
C ILE A 482 6.10 -17.94 32.58
N SER A 483 5.04 -18.76 32.62
CA SER A 483 3.64 -18.30 32.52
C SER A 483 3.25 -17.28 33.60
N GLN A 484 3.91 -17.28 34.77
CA GLN A 484 3.69 -16.25 35.79
C GLN A 484 4.43 -14.95 35.46
N CYS A 485 5.67 -15.06 34.96
CA CYS A 485 6.50 -13.92 34.60
C CYS A 485 5.90 -13.12 33.43
N ILE A 486 5.41 -13.81 32.40
CA ILE A 486 4.87 -13.18 31.18
C ILE A 486 3.53 -12.47 31.38
N GLN A 487 2.92 -12.58 32.57
CA GLN A 487 1.74 -11.77 32.89
C GLN A 487 2.08 -10.30 33.00
N CYS A 488 3.33 -9.97 33.34
CA CYS A 488 3.79 -8.60 33.52
C CYS A 488 4.97 -8.23 32.61
N HIS A 489 5.87 -9.17 32.36
CA HIS A 489 7.11 -8.93 31.62
C HIS A 489 7.00 -9.43 30.18
N SER A 490 7.64 -8.73 29.25
CA SER A 490 7.98 -9.34 27.97
C SER A 490 9.26 -10.17 28.10
N LEU A 491 9.27 -11.36 27.50
CA LEU A 491 10.49 -12.15 27.27
C LEU A 491 10.98 -12.06 25.82
N VAL A 492 10.26 -11.31 24.97
CA VAL A 492 10.50 -11.21 23.52
C VAL A 492 10.29 -9.78 23.03
N GLY A 493 11.28 -9.23 22.34
CA GLY A 493 11.21 -7.87 21.79
C GLY A 493 11.36 -6.77 22.85
N ASN A 494 11.11 -5.53 22.45
CA ASN A 494 11.36 -4.32 23.25
C ASN A 494 10.12 -3.80 24.01
N ASP A 495 9.12 -4.64 24.29
CA ASP A 495 7.97 -4.22 25.09
C ASP A 495 8.39 -4.03 26.56
N HIS A 496 8.39 -2.75 26.96
CA HIS A 496 8.66 -2.28 28.30
C HIS A 496 7.51 -1.39 28.82
N SER A 497 6.28 -1.64 28.35
CA SER A 497 5.13 -0.81 28.71
C SER A 497 4.59 -1.10 30.11
N LYS A 498 4.66 -2.36 30.55
CA LYS A 498 4.08 -2.83 31.83
C LYS A 498 5.12 -3.17 32.90
N ALA A 499 6.23 -3.77 32.49
CA ALA A 499 7.37 -4.10 33.32
C ALA A 499 8.64 -4.16 32.44
N PRO A 500 9.84 -4.20 33.03
CA PRO A 500 11.06 -4.39 32.27
C PRO A 500 11.04 -5.69 31.45
N GLY A 501 11.63 -5.70 30.27
CA GLY A 501 11.84 -6.95 29.53
C GLY A 501 12.85 -7.83 30.27
N LEU A 502 12.72 -9.14 30.18
CA LEU A 502 13.66 -10.07 30.82
C LEU A 502 14.73 -10.60 29.86
N GLN A 503 14.68 -10.21 28.58
CA GLN A 503 15.78 -10.48 27.66
C GLN A 503 17.04 -9.76 28.13
N HIS A 504 18.17 -10.49 28.10
CA HIS A 504 19.48 -9.98 28.53
C HIS A 504 19.50 -9.41 29.96
N ILE A 505 18.59 -9.86 30.84
CA ILE A 505 18.60 -9.42 32.23
C ILE A 505 19.76 -10.04 33.01
N TYR A 506 20.18 -11.26 32.66
CA TYR A 506 21.34 -11.91 33.27
C TYR A 506 22.61 -11.13 32.92
N SER A 507 23.44 -10.83 33.91
CA SER A 507 24.57 -9.90 33.88
C SER A 507 24.26 -8.41 33.70
N ALA A 508 22.99 -8.00 33.60
CA ALA A 508 22.62 -6.59 33.57
C ALA A 508 22.65 -5.96 34.96
N THR A 509 22.87 -4.65 35.04
CA THR A 509 22.73 -3.90 36.29
C THR A 509 21.24 -3.65 36.60
N ALA A 510 20.84 -3.84 37.85
CA ALA A 510 19.50 -3.53 38.30
C ALA A 510 19.10 -2.08 37.93
N GLY A 511 17.93 -1.93 37.30
CA GLY A 511 17.40 -0.62 36.91
C GLY A 511 18.10 0.08 35.73
N SER A 512 19.01 -0.59 35.01
CA SER A 512 19.75 0.03 33.89
C SER A 512 19.07 -0.09 32.51
N GLY A 513 17.94 -0.79 32.41
CA GLY A 513 17.21 -0.97 31.15
C GLY A 513 16.42 0.26 30.70
N ILE A 514 15.75 0.17 29.53
CA ILE A 514 14.97 1.27 28.95
C ILE A 514 13.54 1.41 29.51
N TYR A 515 13.16 0.59 30.48
CA TYR A 515 11.86 0.67 31.17
C TYR A 515 11.70 2.03 31.89
N PRO A 516 10.69 2.85 31.53
CA PRO A 516 10.59 4.22 32.04
C PRO A 516 10.26 4.29 33.53
N ASP A 517 9.54 3.30 34.05
CA ASP A 517 8.94 3.34 35.39
C ASP A 517 9.70 2.52 36.44
N TYR A 518 11.01 2.36 36.28
CA TYR A 518 11.84 1.81 37.37
C TYR A 518 11.70 2.66 38.64
N SER A 519 11.54 1.99 39.79
CA SER A 519 11.64 2.66 41.09
C SER A 519 13.04 3.26 41.29
N GLU A 520 13.14 4.33 42.07
CA GLU A 520 14.44 4.93 42.44
C GLU A 520 15.35 3.90 43.13
N ALA A 521 14.80 3.06 44.00
CA ALA A 521 15.52 1.98 44.66
C ALA A 521 16.19 1.03 43.66
N MET A 522 15.48 0.61 42.61
CA MET A 522 16.04 -0.24 41.55
C MET A 522 17.18 0.45 40.79
N ARG A 523 17.05 1.73 40.46
CA ARG A 523 18.10 2.49 39.73
C ARG A 523 19.37 2.69 40.56
N SER A 524 19.23 2.76 41.89
CA SER A 524 20.34 3.02 42.82
C SER A 524 20.87 1.76 43.51
N ALA A 525 20.39 0.57 43.14
CA ALA A 525 20.74 -0.66 43.84
C ALA A 525 22.20 -1.11 43.62
N GLU A 526 22.83 -0.71 42.52
CA GLU A 526 24.20 -1.12 42.13
C GLU A 526 24.43 -2.65 42.13
N ILE A 527 23.35 -3.43 41.97
CA ILE A 527 23.39 -4.89 41.88
C ILE A 527 23.52 -5.31 40.42
N VAL A 528 24.38 -6.28 40.15
CA VAL A 528 24.44 -6.99 38.87
C VAL A 528 23.65 -8.30 39.02
N TRP A 529 22.80 -8.60 38.04
CA TRP A 529 22.03 -9.83 38.03
C TRP A 529 22.92 -11.03 37.71
N ASP A 530 23.02 -11.94 38.66
CA ASP A 530 23.66 -13.24 38.52
C ASP A 530 22.77 -14.27 39.22
N GLU A 531 23.18 -15.53 39.25
CA GLU A 531 22.43 -16.61 39.87
C GLU A 531 22.03 -16.29 41.33
N GLU A 532 22.96 -15.77 42.13
CA GLU A 532 22.73 -15.48 43.56
C GLU A 532 21.79 -14.29 43.73
N SER A 533 22.03 -13.18 43.02
CA SER A 533 21.25 -11.96 43.17
C SER A 533 19.84 -12.12 42.60
N LEU A 534 19.67 -12.86 41.49
CA LEU A 534 18.35 -13.21 40.96
C LEU A 534 17.58 -14.13 41.89
N ALA A 535 18.21 -15.17 42.45
CA ALA A 535 17.55 -16.07 43.41
C ALA A 535 17.03 -15.30 44.62
N ARG A 536 17.87 -14.45 45.22
CA ARG A 536 17.48 -13.62 46.37
C ARG A 536 16.38 -12.63 46.01
N PHE A 537 16.49 -11.98 44.85
CA PHE A 537 15.51 -11.00 44.40
C PHE A 537 14.15 -11.61 44.09
N LEU A 538 14.11 -12.77 43.45
CA LEU A 538 12.86 -13.43 43.08
C LEU A 538 12.13 -14.00 44.30
N VAL A 539 12.87 -14.46 45.33
CA VAL A 539 12.30 -14.96 46.59
C VAL A 539 11.74 -13.83 47.45
N ASP A 540 12.51 -12.77 47.67
CA ASP A 540 12.06 -11.59 48.42
C ASP A 540 12.63 -10.29 47.83
N PRO A 541 11.92 -9.68 46.84
CA PRO A 541 12.40 -8.46 46.21
C PRO A 541 12.53 -7.29 47.19
N GLN A 542 11.66 -7.23 48.21
CA GLN A 542 11.67 -6.15 49.20
C GLN A 542 12.83 -6.27 50.17
N GLU A 543 13.26 -7.50 50.48
CA GLU A 543 14.46 -7.71 51.30
C GLU A 543 15.73 -7.28 50.57
N LEU A 544 15.88 -7.66 49.29
CA LEU A 544 17.08 -7.32 48.53
C LEU A 544 17.12 -5.85 48.10
N ILE A 545 16.01 -5.31 47.59
CA ILE A 545 15.91 -3.92 47.12
C ILE A 545 14.64 -3.27 47.72
N PRO A 546 14.71 -2.75 48.95
CA PRO A 546 13.57 -2.11 49.60
C PRO A 546 13.01 -0.95 48.78
N GLY A 547 11.71 -0.98 48.47
CA GLY A 547 11.06 0.04 47.64
C GLY A 547 10.97 -0.30 46.15
N THR A 548 11.36 -1.50 45.73
CA THR A 548 11.03 -2.03 44.40
C THR A 548 9.53 -2.22 44.24
N SER A 549 9.03 -2.13 43.01
CA SER A 549 7.62 -2.47 42.67
C SER A 549 7.44 -3.96 42.35
N MET A 550 8.53 -4.72 42.27
CA MET A 550 8.50 -6.16 41.95
C MET A 550 7.87 -6.96 43.08
N GLN A 551 7.03 -7.93 42.73
CA GLN A 551 6.44 -8.88 43.67
C GLN A 551 7.27 -10.17 43.70
N ALA A 552 7.27 -10.85 44.85
CA ALA A 552 7.94 -12.12 45.00
C ALA A 552 7.34 -13.17 44.05
N ALA A 553 8.20 -14.00 43.45
CA ALA A 553 7.79 -15.12 42.63
C ALA A 553 7.20 -16.22 43.53
N SER A 554 5.97 -16.67 43.23
CA SER A 554 5.30 -17.72 44.01
C SER A 554 5.59 -19.10 43.40
N VAL A 555 6.86 -19.51 43.46
CA VAL A 555 7.35 -20.78 42.87
C VAL A 555 8.18 -21.58 43.89
N ASP A 556 8.27 -22.89 43.71
CA ASP A 556 9.16 -23.74 44.51
C ASP A 556 10.63 -23.59 44.09
N GLU A 557 11.56 -24.03 44.94
CA GLU A 557 13.00 -23.88 44.76
C GLU A 557 13.51 -24.48 43.44
N GLU A 558 13.00 -25.64 43.04
CA GLU A 558 13.39 -26.26 41.77
C GLU A 558 12.92 -25.43 40.56
N THR A 559 11.70 -24.92 40.61
CA THR A 559 11.15 -24.03 39.56
C THR A 559 11.92 -22.71 39.51
N LEU A 560 12.33 -22.16 40.66
CA LEU A 560 13.13 -20.93 40.72
C LEU A 560 14.47 -21.10 40.00
N LEU A 561 15.20 -22.19 40.27
CA LEU A 561 16.48 -22.47 39.63
C LEU A 561 16.32 -22.64 38.12
N LEU A 562 15.28 -23.36 37.68
CA LEU A 562 14.97 -23.50 36.25
C LEU A 562 14.71 -22.16 35.57
N ILE A 563 14.02 -21.22 36.22
CA ILE A 563 13.79 -19.87 35.70
C ILE A 563 15.12 -19.12 35.58
N ILE A 564 16.00 -19.21 36.57
CA ILE A 564 17.29 -18.50 36.56
C ILE A 564 18.20 -19.05 35.45
N ASP A 565 18.28 -20.37 35.30
CA ASP A 565 19.04 -21.01 34.23
C ASP A 565 18.49 -20.62 32.84
N PHE A 566 17.15 -20.54 32.72
CA PHE A 566 16.50 -20.07 31.51
C PHE A 566 16.82 -18.60 31.21
N LEU A 567 16.77 -17.72 32.22
CA LEU A 567 17.13 -16.30 32.05
C LEU A 567 18.59 -16.13 31.64
N ASN A 568 19.50 -16.93 32.20
CA ASN A 568 20.89 -16.98 31.76
C ASN A 568 21.00 -17.41 30.29
N TYR A 569 20.32 -18.50 29.91
CA TYR A 569 20.30 -18.98 28.53
C TYR A 569 19.79 -17.92 27.53
N THR A 570 18.71 -17.23 27.86
CA THR A 570 18.16 -16.16 27.00
C THR A 570 19.07 -14.93 26.93
N GLY A 571 19.93 -14.70 27.94
CA GLY A 571 20.92 -13.64 27.89
C GLY A 571 22.07 -13.90 26.89
N GLU A 572 22.31 -15.17 26.54
CA GLU A 572 23.37 -15.60 25.61
C GLU A 572 22.91 -15.69 24.13
N MET A 573 21.61 -15.55 23.84
CA MET A 573 21.08 -15.61 22.47
C MET A 573 21.29 -14.26 21.75
N ILE A 574 21.82 -14.32 20.52
CA ILE A 574 22.39 -13.21 19.72
C ILE A 574 21.32 -12.28 19.17
#